data_AF-A0A924Y1R2-F1
#
_entry.id   AF-A0A924Y1R2-F1
#
_cell.length_a   1.000
_cell.length_b   1.000
_cell.length_c   1.000
_cell.angle_alpha   90.00
_cell.angle_beta   90.00
_cell.angle_gamma   90.00
#
_symmetry.space_group_name_H-M   'P 1'
#
loop_
_entity.id
_entity.type
_entity.pdbx_description
1 polymer ?
#
loop_
_entity_poly.entity_id
_entity_poly.type
_entity_poly.pdbx_seq_one_letter_code
_entity_poly.pdbx_strand_id
1 'polypeptide(L)'
;MTVSQTELNDFTRAFSYRIDSGERLTAALNILAAGTTNPILNQAATDISQRLVGGETLSQAMAQYPTIFDDEYRIVIRRGEMTGRLEDALRILA
;
A
#
# COMPACT_ATOMS: atom_id res chain seq x y z
N MET A 1 -17.91 5.18 -8.26
CA MET A 1 -16.47 5.09 -8.58
C MET A 1 -15.89 4.02 -7.68
N THR A 2 -15.09 3.10 -8.20
CA THR A 2 -14.49 1.98 -7.45
C THR A 2 -13.03 1.86 -7.84
N VAL A 3 -12.25 1.08 -7.09
CA VAL A 3 -10.92 0.65 -7.52
C VAL A 3 -11.08 -0.69 -8.22
N SER A 4 -10.65 -0.78 -9.48
CA SER A 4 -10.62 -2.04 -10.22
C SER A 4 -9.44 -2.91 -9.80
N GLN A 5 -9.54 -4.21 -10.06
CA GLN A 5 -8.43 -5.14 -9.77
C GLN A 5 -7.15 -4.74 -10.53
N THR A 6 -7.28 -4.28 -11.78
CA THR A 6 -6.14 -3.82 -12.58
C THR A 6 -5.46 -2.63 -11.94
N GLU A 7 -6.22 -1.61 -11.51
CA GLU A 7 -5.65 -0.45 -10.82
C GLU A 7 -4.96 -0.82 -9.50
N LEU A 8 -5.53 -1.75 -8.73
CA LEU A 8 -4.91 -2.25 -7.51
C LEU A 8 -3.61 -3.02 -7.78
N ASN A 9 -3.59 -3.86 -8.82
CA ASN A 9 -2.40 -4.61 -9.22
C ASN A 9 -1.28 -3.66 -9.68
N ASP A 10 -1.62 -2.67 -10.51
CA ASP A 10 -0.65 -1.67 -10.99
C ASP A 10 -0.10 -0.82 -9.85
N PHE A 11 -0.97 -0.39 -8.92
CA PHE A 11 -0.56 0.30 -7.70
C PHE A 11 0.39 -0.55 -6.87
N THR A 12 0.07 -1.83 -6.66
CA THR A 12 0.86 -2.76 -5.85
C THR A 12 2.21 -3.06 -6.47
N ARG A 13 2.30 -3.25 -7.80
CA ARG A 13 3.56 -3.41 -8.52
C ARG A 13 4.47 -2.19 -8.38
N ALA A 14 3.89 -1.01 -8.62
CA ALA A 14 4.63 0.23 -8.47
C ALA A 14 5.10 0.44 -7.03
N PHE A 15 4.29 0.04 -6.04
CA PHE A 15 4.68 0.09 -4.64
C PHE A 15 5.81 -0.88 -4.32
N SER A 16 5.70 -2.14 -4.75
CA SER A 16 6.76 -3.15 -4.58
C SER A 16 8.09 -2.67 -5.14
N TYR A 17 8.10 -2.13 -6.36
CA TYR A 17 9.32 -1.61 -7.00
C TYR A 17 9.99 -0.50 -6.18
N ARG A 18 9.20 0.40 -5.60
CA ARG A 18 9.72 1.50 -4.77
C ARG A 18 10.31 1.01 -3.46
N ILE A 19 9.68 0.04 -2.82
CA ILE A 19 10.21 -0.54 -1.59
C ILE A 19 11.47 -1.36 -1.88
N ASP A 20 11.48 -2.11 -2.99
CA ASP A 20 12.68 -2.83 -3.46
C ASP A 20 13.84 -1.89 -3.81
N SER A 21 13.57 -0.67 -4.27
CA SER A 21 14.60 0.35 -4.54
C SER A 21 15.11 1.08 -3.30
N GLY A 22 14.57 0.75 -2.11
CA GLY A 22 14.96 1.35 -0.84
C GLY A 22 14.24 2.66 -0.51
N GLU A 23 13.15 3.00 -1.22
CA GLU A 23 12.34 4.16 -0.85
C GLU A 23 11.64 3.91 0.50
N ARG A 24 11.54 4.98 1.30
CA ARG A 24 10.77 4.93 2.55
C ARG A 24 9.28 4.76 2.22
N LEU A 25 8.56 3.94 3.01
CA LEU A 25 7.14 3.64 2.81
C LEU A 25 6.26 4.87 2.58
N THR A 26 6.37 5.88 3.44
CA THR A 26 5.59 7.12 3.33
C THR A 26 5.91 7.92 2.08
N ALA A 27 7.17 7.93 1.64
CA ALA A 27 7.57 8.59 0.41
C ALA A 27 7.00 7.85 -0.82
N ALA A 28 7.11 6.53 -0.84
CA ALA A 28 6.56 5.70 -1.91
C ALA A 28 5.04 5.89 -2.05
N LEU A 29 4.31 5.85 -0.94
CA LEU A 29 2.85 6.10 -0.92
C LEU A 29 2.48 7.49 -1.44
N ASN A 30 3.21 8.54 -1.04
CA ASN A 30 2.96 9.90 -1.52
C ASN A 30 3.19 10.03 -3.04
N ILE A 31 4.21 9.37 -3.57
CA ILE A 31 4.48 9.38 -5.03
C ILE A 31 3.39 8.61 -5.79
N LEU A 32 2.96 7.46 -5.27
CA LEU A 32 1.87 6.68 -5.87
C LEU A 32 0.53 7.43 -5.82
N ALA A 33 0.25 8.12 -4.71
CA ALA A 33 -0.92 8.98 -4.59
C ALA A 33 -0.90 10.08 -5.66
N ALA A 34 0.22 10.77 -5.85
CA ALA A 34 0.35 11.82 -6.86
C ALA A 34 0.28 11.29 -8.31
N GLY A 35 0.65 10.02 -8.55
CA GLY A 35 0.68 9.41 -9.87
C GLY A 35 -0.60 8.69 -10.31
N THR A 36 -1.53 8.38 -9.39
CA THR A 36 -2.77 7.69 -9.74
C THR A 36 -3.84 8.65 -10.26
N THR A 37 -4.59 8.22 -11.27
CA THR A 37 -5.75 8.94 -11.81
C THR A 37 -7.05 8.61 -11.08
N ASN A 38 -7.04 7.61 -10.20
CA ASN A 38 -8.21 7.19 -9.44
C ASN A 38 -8.26 7.96 -8.10
N PRO A 39 -9.21 8.90 -7.90
CA PRO A 39 -9.25 9.69 -6.66
C PRO A 39 -9.47 8.87 -5.39
N ILE A 40 -10.05 7.66 -5.46
CA ILE A 40 -10.19 6.77 -4.30
C ILE A 40 -8.81 6.24 -3.87
N LEU A 41 -7.99 5.77 -4.83
CA LEU A 41 -6.62 5.34 -4.54
C LEU A 41 -5.74 6.50 -4.07
N ASN A 42 -5.88 7.69 -4.67
CA ASN A 42 -5.15 8.88 -4.25
C ASN A 42 -5.45 9.21 -2.78
N GLN A 43 -6.73 9.27 -2.41
CA GLN A 43 -7.16 9.56 -1.05
C GLN A 43 -6.67 8.50 -0.07
N ALA A 44 -6.80 7.21 -0.43
CA ALA A 44 -6.38 6.11 0.41
C ALA A 44 -4.86 6.11 0.64
N ALA A 45 -4.05 6.24 -0.41
CA ALA A 45 -2.60 6.25 -0.28
C ALA A 45 -2.09 7.46 0.52
N THR A 46 -2.73 8.63 0.34
CA THR A 46 -2.41 9.85 1.10
C THR A 46 -2.70 9.68 2.59
N ASP A 47 -3.90 9.19 2.93
CA ASP A 47 -4.30 8.96 4.32
C ASP A 47 -3.46 7.86 4.99
N ILE A 48 -3.21 6.75 4.29
CA ILE A 48 -2.34 5.68 4.77
C ILE A 48 -0.96 6.24 5.11
N SER A 49 -0.36 7.03 4.23
CA SER A 49 0.93 7.70 4.49
C SER A 49 0.91 8.55 5.76
N GLN A 50 -0.17 9.31 5.99
CA GLN A 50 -0.33 10.11 7.22
C GLN A 50 -0.48 9.25 8.47
N ARG A 51 -1.22 8.13 8.41
CA ARG A 51 -1.40 7.19 9.53
C ARG A 51 -0.09 6.49 9.88
N LEU A 52 0.75 6.16 8.88
CA LEU A 52 2.11 5.65 9.12
C LEU A 52 2.99 6.68 9.83
N VAL A 53 2.92 7.96 9.45
CA VAL A 53 3.61 9.04 10.18
C VAL A 53 3.10 9.14 11.62
N GLY A 54 1.81 8.89 11.84
CA GLY A 54 1.18 8.80 13.17
C GLY A 54 1.56 7.57 14.00
N GLY A 55 2.37 6.65 13.46
CA GLY A 55 2.89 5.48 14.16
C GLY A 55 2.09 4.20 13.97
N GLU A 56 1.09 4.19 13.08
CA GLU A 56 0.39 2.96 12.73
C GLU A 56 1.23 2.09 11.80
N THR A 57 1.01 0.77 11.87
CA THR A 57 1.56 -0.15 10.89
C THR A 57 0.82 -0.02 9.56
N LEU A 58 1.45 -0.40 8.46
CA LEU A 58 0.84 -0.45 7.13
C LEU A 58 -0.40 -1.33 7.09
N SER A 59 -0.39 -2.50 7.72
CA SER A 59 -1.60 -3.35 7.75
C SER A 59 -2.74 -2.75 8.57
N GLN A 60 -2.45 -1.98 9.62
CA GLN A 60 -3.45 -1.21 10.37
C GLN A 60 -4.01 -0.06 9.52
N ALA A 61 -3.13 0.63 8.78
CA ALA A 61 -3.51 1.69 7.86
C ALA A 61 -4.40 1.24 6.70
N MET A 62 -4.00 0.16 6.04
CA MET A 62 -4.79 -0.44 4.96
C MET A 62 -6.14 -0.99 5.45
N ALA A 63 -6.29 -1.32 6.74
CA ALA A 63 -7.56 -1.80 7.29
C ALA A 63 -8.67 -0.73 7.31
N GLN A 64 -8.34 0.55 7.15
CA GLN A 64 -9.35 1.62 6.97
C GLN A 64 -9.99 1.58 5.58
N TYR A 65 -9.42 0.81 4.65
CA TYR A 65 -9.82 0.72 3.25
C TYR A 65 -10.12 -0.74 2.83
N PRO A 66 -11.02 -1.46 3.53
CA PRO A 66 -11.25 -2.88 3.29
C PRO A 66 -11.87 -3.19 1.91
N THR A 67 -12.44 -2.18 1.23
CA THR A 67 -12.95 -2.30 -0.15
C THR A 67 -11.85 -2.19 -1.22
N ILE A 68 -10.64 -1.75 -0.83
CA ILE A 68 -9.46 -1.64 -1.70
C ILE A 68 -8.47 -2.74 -1.34
N PHE A 69 -8.17 -2.90 -0.05
CA PHE A 69 -7.23 -3.89 0.49
C PHE A 69 -8.02 -4.91 1.32
N ASP A 70 -8.40 -6.00 0.68
CA ASP A 70 -9.14 -7.07 1.32
C ASP A 70 -8.35 -7.77 2.44
N ASP A 71 -8.98 -8.73 3.09
CA ASP A 71 -8.40 -9.47 4.21
C ASP A 71 -7.14 -10.22 3.80
N GLU A 72 -7.13 -10.87 2.63
CA GLU A 72 -6.00 -11.66 2.15
C GLU A 72 -4.79 -10.77 1.87
N TYR A 73 -5.00 -9.63 1.22
CA TYR A 73 -3.98 -8.61 0.98
C TYR A 73 -3.36 -8.13 2.29
N ARG A 74 -4.19 -7.74 3.27
CA ARG A 74 -3.72 -7.21 4.56
C ARG A 74 -3.02 -8.27 5.41
N ILE A 75 -3.41 -9.54 5.30
CA ILE A 75 -2.73 -10.64 5.98
C ILE A 75 -1.31 -10.81 5.43
N VAL A 76 -1.10 -10.72 4.11
CA VAL A 76 0.24 -10.79 3.51
C VAL A 76 1.10 -9.62 3.98
N ILE A 77 0.59 -8.39 3.92
CA ILE A 77 1.28 -7.20 4.42
C ILE A 77 1.68 -7.36 5.88
N ARG A 78 0.73 -7.75 6.75
CA ARG A 78 1.00 -7.94 8.18
C ARG A 78 2.12 -8.94 8.44
N ARG A 79 2.16 -10.05 7.70
CA ARG A 79 3.25 -11.04 7.81
C ARG A 79 4.60 -10.43 7.42
N GLY A 80 4.63 -9.65 6.35
CA GLY A 80 5.82 -8.88 5.95
C GLY A 80 6.31 -7.95 7.07
N GLU A 81 5.39 -7.18 7.67
CA GLU A 81 5.72 -6.28 8.79
C GLU A 81 6.29 -7.03 10.01
N MET A 82 5.63 -8.11 10.42
CA MET A 82 6.05 -8.89 11.60
C MET A 82 7.41 -9.56 11.40
N THR A 83 7.76 -9.90 10.16
CA THR A 83 9.04 -10.56 9.83
C THR A 83 10.13 -9.57 9.42
N GLY A 84 9.81 -8.28 9.30
CA GLY A 84 10.72 -7.27 8.76
C GLY A 84 11.04 -7.46 7.28
N ARG A 85 10.18 -8.17 6.54
CA ARG A 85 10.33 -8.52 5.11
C ARG A 85 9.14 -8.00 4.32
N LEU A 86 8.93 -6.70 4.37
CA LEU A 86 7.80 -6.06 3.71
C LEU A 86 7.95 -6.05 2.18
N GLU A 87 9.18 -5.96 1.71
CA GLU A 87 9.57 -6.10 0.32
C GLU A 87 9.14 -7.45 -0.28
N ASP A 88 9.32 -8.54 0.47
CA ASP A 88 8.87 -9.88 0.05
C ASP A 88 7.35 -9.96 0.00
N ALA A 89 6.67 -9.37 0.98
CA ALA A 89 5.21 -9.34 1.02
C ALA A 89 4.60 -8.55 -0.15
N LEU A 90 5.18 -7.39 -0.51
CA LEU A 90 4.73 -6.61 -1.66
C LEU A 90 5.00 -7.33 -2.99
N ARG A 91 6.13 -8.05 -3.12
CA ARG A 91 6.40 -8.88 -4.30
C ARG A 91 5.42 -10.03 -4.48
N ILE A 92 4.90 -10.61 -3.39
CA ILE A 92 3.87 -11.66 -3.46
C ILE A 92 2.53 -11.11 -4.00
N LEU A 93 2.23 -9.84 -3.72
CA LEU A 93 0.97 -9.19 -4.09
C LEU A 93 1.01 -8.54 -5.49
N ALA A 94 2.21 -8.33 -6.06
CA ALA A 94 2.46 -7.68 -7.35
C ALA A 94 2.37 -8.63 -8.54
#